data_AF-A0A4R0QQT9-F1
#
_entry.id   AF-A0A4R0QQT9-F1
#
_cell.length_a   1.000
_cell.length_b   1.000
_cell.length_c   1.000
_cell.angle_alpha   90.00
_cell.angle_beta   90.00
_cell.angle_gamma   90.00
#
_symmetry.space_group_name_H-M   'P 1'
#
loop_
_entity.id
_entity.type
_entity.pdbx_description
1 polymer ?
#
loop_
_entity_poly.entity_id
_entity_poly.type
_entity_poly.pdbx_seq_one_letter_code
_entity_poly.pdbx_strand_id
1 'polypeptide(L)'
;MPVNRITVDSSDVSNDSPELMEQLHLLQKKVYAQGLQHIFDSTISRFRKTAHEKAQHTKGSILRDSQQMDDAIQGEFSQAIRDHIEGTIQRLNNVGSVNEG
;
A
#
# COMPACT_ATOMS: atom_id res chain seq x y z
N MET A 1 41.73 44.12 1.05
CA MET A 1 41.20 43.26 2.13
C MET A 1 41.48 41.81 1.75
N PRO A 2 42.38 41.10 2.43
CA PRO A 2 42.75 39.74 2.04
C PRO A 2 41.64 38.75 2.41
N VAL A 3 41.33 37.86 1.47
CA VAL A 3 40.43 36.72 1.65
C VAL A 3 41.21 35.64 2.39
N ASN A 4 40.85 35.36 3.65
CA ASN A 4 41.36 34.21 4.38
C ASN A 4 40.88 32.93 3.68
N ARG A 5 41.73 32.37 2.83
CA ARG A 5 41.56 31.01 2.29
C ARG A 5 41.90 30.04 3.43
N ILE A 6 40.86 29.48 4.05
CA ILE A 6 41.01 28.35 4.95
C ILE A 6 41.44 27.17 4.08
N THR A 7 42.74 26.87 4.08
CA THR A 7 43.28 25.60 3.61
C THR A 7 42.76 24.52 4.55
N VAL A 8 41.75 23.77 4.08
CA VAL A 8 41.33 22.52 4.73
C VAL A 8 42.47 21.54 4.48
N ASP A 9 43.28 21.32 5.51
CA ASP A 9 44.29 20.28 5.51
C ASP A 9 43.56 18.94 5.45
N SER A 10 43.79 18.20 4.37
CA SER A 10 43.14 16.93 4.03
C SER A 10 43.85 15.77 4.72
N SER A 11 44.25 15.94 5.98
CA SER A 11 45.05 14.97 6.72
C SER A 11 44.45 14.61 8.08
N ASP A 12 43.13 14.43 8.14
CA ASP A 12 42.48 13.78 9.29
C ASP A 12 41.35 12.86 8.81
N VAL A 13 41.73 11.78 8.13
CA VAL A 13 40.85 10.63 7.97
C VAL A 13 41.00 9.77 9.21
N SER A 14 39.88 9.34 9.78
CA SER A 14 39.73 8.23 10.75
C SER A 14 39.71 8.62 12.24
N ASN A 15 38.66 9.32 12.68
CA ASN A 15 38.10 9.02 13.99
C ASN A 15 36.62 9.40 14.02
N ASP A 16 35.80 8.60 13.34
CA ASP A 16 34.35 8.63 13.56
C ASP A 16 34.13 8.30 15.04
N SER A 17 33.90 9.33 15.85
CA SER A 17 33.72 9.17 17.30
C SER A 17 32.59 8.16 17.54
N PRO A 18 32.79 7.14 18.39
CA PRO A 18 31.76 6.13 18.66
C PRO A 18 30.44 6.76 19.14
N GLU A 19 30.48 7.92 19.80
CA GLU A 19 29.29 8.71 20.15
C GLU A 19 28.54 9.24 18.92
N LEU A 20 29.23 9.69 17.87
CA LEU A 20 28.60 10.14 16.63
C LEU A 20 27.94 8.98 15.89
N MET A 21 28.58 7.81 15.88
CA MET A 21 28.00 6.59 15.29
C MET A 21 26.78 6.09 16.08
N GLU A 22 26.81 6.19 17.41
CA GLU A 22 25.69 5.84 18.28
C GLU A 22 24.51 6.82 18.09
N GLN A 23 24.78 8.11 18.01
CA GLN A 23 23.76 9.13 17.72
C GLN A 23 23.15 8.97 16.33
N LEU A 24 23.96 8.69 15.31
CA LEU A 24 23.49 8.39 13.96
C LEU A 24 22.59 7.15 13.96
N HIS A 25 22.99 6.09 14.66
CA HIS A 25 22.22 4.85 14.75
C HIS A 25 20.89 5.05 15.50
N LEU A 26 20.89 5.85 16.57
CA LEU A 26 19.69 6.26 17.30
C LEU A 26 18.74 7.06 16.42
N LEU A 27 19.24 8.03 15.65
CA LEU A 27 18.42 8.83 14.73
C LEU A 27 17.81 7.96 13.63
N GLN A 28 18.61 7.08 13.03
CA GLN A 28 18.17 6.16 11.99
C GLN A 28 17.09 5.18 12.50
N LYS A 29 17.28 4.61 13.69
CA LYS A 29 16.36 3.62 14.25
C LYS A 29 15.11 4.22 14.88
N LYS A 30 15.22 5.35 15.59
CA LYS A 30 14.07 5.94 16.30
C LYS A 30 13.25 6.87 15.42
N VAL A 31 13.87 7.61 14.52
CA VAL A 31 13.15 8.66 13.76
C VAL A 31 12.85 8.18 12.35
N TYR A 32 13.87 7.72 11.62
CA TYR A 32 13.68 7.33 10.22
C TYR A 32 12.89 6.03 10.08
N ALA A 33 13.25 4.98 10.83
CA ALA A 33 12.52 3.71 10.72
C ALA A 33 11.06 3.83 11.17
N GLN A 34 10.79 4.55 12.28
CA GLN A 34 9.42 4.77 12.75
C GLN A 34 8.61 5.68 11.83
N GLY A 35 9.22 6.75 11.30
CA GLY A 35 8.57 7.64 10.35
C GLY A 35 8.23 6.93 9.03
N LEU A 36 9.17 6.14 8.50
CA LEU A 36 8.93 5.31 7.33
C LEU A 36 7.85 4.26 7.59
N GLN A 37 7.88 3.60 8.74
CA GLN A 37 6.85 2.63 9.13
C GLN A 37 5.46 3.28 9.17
N HIS A 38 5.33 4.46 9.80
CA HIS A 38 4.06 5.18 9.82
C HIS A 38 3.58 5.57 8.42
N ILE A 39 4.48 6.00 7.53
CA ILE A 39 4.15 6.30 6.13
C ILE A 39 3.67 5.03 5.42
N PHE A 40 4.37 3.90 5.58
CA PHE A 40 3.98 2.61 5.00
C PHE A 40 2.62 2.15 5.52
N ASP A 41 2.40 2.15 6.83
CA ASP A 41 1.14 1.72 7.45
C ASP A 41 -0.02 2.59 6.98
N SER A 42 0.17 3.91 6.93
CA SER A 42 -0.85 4.85 6.45
C SER A 42 -1.15 4.66 4.96
N THR A 43 -0.14 4.33 4.15
CA THR A 43 -0.30 4.08 2.71
C THR A 43 -1.01 2.76 2.46
N ILE A 44 -0.64 1.70 3.18
CA ILE A 44 -1.30 0.39 3.12
C ILE A 44 -2.77 0.53 3.54
N SER A 45 -3.04 1.26 4.62
CA SER A 45 -4.42 1.50 5.09
C SER A 45 -5.26 2.23 4.04
N ARG A 46 -4.75 3.31 3.43
CA ARG A 46 -5.44 4.02 2.34
C ARG A 46 -5.66 3.13 1.12
N PHE A 47 -4.64 2.38 0.71
CA PHE A 47 -4.74 1.45 -0.41
C PHE A 47 -5.82 0.40 -0.17
N ARG A 48 -5.84 -0.22 1.01
CA ARG A 48 -6.86 -1.21 1.39
C ARG A 48 -8.26 -0.62 1.36
N LYS A 49 -8.45 0.58 1.91
CA LYS A 49 -9.73 1.28 1.88
C LYS A 49 -10.20 1.54 0.45
N THR A 50 -9.36 2.14 -0.39
CA THR A 50 -9.70 2.40 -1.80
C THR A 50 -9.96 1.12 -2.59
N ALA A 51 -9.17 0.07 -2.36
CA ALA A 51 -9.37 -1.24 -2.98
C ALA A 51 -10.72 -1.83 -2.58
N HIS A 52 -11.08 -1.76 -1.30
CA HIS A 52 -12.37 -2.23 -0.79
C HIS A 52 -13.55 -1.44 -1.40
N GLU A 53 -13.49 -0.11 -1.40
CA GLU A 53 -14.53 0.75 -1.99
C GLU A 53 -14.73 0.42 -3.47
N LYS A 54 -13.63 0.26 -4.23
CA LYS A 54 -13.68 -0.10 -5.64
C LYS A 54 -14.22 -1.52 -5.86
N ALA A 55 -13.89 -2.46 -4.98
CA ALA A 55 -14.39 -3.82 -5.03
C ALA A 55 -15.91 -3.86 -4.78
N GLN A 56 -16.42 -3.14 -3.77
CA GLN A 56 -17.85 -3.03 -3.49
C GLN A 56 -18.60 -2.37 -4.64
N HIS A 57 -18.07 -1.29 -5.21
CA HIS A 57 -18.67 -0.64 -6.38
C HIS A 57 -18.75 -1.60 -7.57
N THR A 58 -17.65 -2.31 -7.86
CA THR A 58 -17.61 -3.28 -8.97
C THR A 58 -18.57 -4.44 -8.74
N LYS A 59 -18.63 -4.97 -7.52
CA LYS A 59 -19.60 -6.01 -7.11
C LYS A 59 -21.03 -5.54 -7.33
N GLY A 60 -21.36 -4.31 -6.95
CA GLY A 60 -22.69 -3.73 -7.16
C GLY A 60 -23.05 -3.52 -8.64
N SER A 61 -22.08 -3.23 -9.50
CA SER A 61 -22.31 -3.21 -10.95
C SER A 61 -22.51 -4.61 -11.52
N ILE A 62 -21.66 -5.58 -11.15
CA ILE A 62 -21.79 -6.97 -11.61
C ILE A 62 -23.14 -7.57 -11.20
N LEU A 63 -23.61 -7.32 -9.98
CA LEU A 63 -24.92 -7.82 -9.53
C LEU A 63 -26.07 -7.22 -10.34
N ARG A 64 -25.99 -5.93 -10.68
CA ARG A 64 -26.98 -5.28 -11.55
C ARG A 64 -26.96 -5.85 -12.96
N ASP A 65 -25.78 -6.05 -13.53
CA ASP A 65 -25.61 -6.65 -14.85
C ASP A 65 -26.13 -8.10 -14.86
N SER A 66 -25.86 -8.87 -13.80
CA SER A 66 -26.41 -10.23 -13.61
C SER A 66 -27.93 -10.22 -13.65
N GLN A 67 -28.56 -9.31 -12.90
CA GLN A 67 -30.01 -9.22 -12.83
C GLN A 67 -30.61 -8.84 -14.19
N GLN A 68 -30.00 -7.89 -14.90
CA GLN A 68 -30.43 -7.52 -16.25
C GLN A 68 -30.26 -8.67 -17.25
N MET A 69 -29.20 -9.48 -17.10
CA MET A 69 -28.99 -10.67 -17.93
C MET A 69 -30.00 -11.77 -17.62
N ASP A 70 -30.32 -12.00 -16.34
CA ASP A 70 -31.36 -12.97 -15.94
C ASP A 70 -32.75 -12.55 -16.47
N ASP A 71 -33.04 -11.25 -16.51
CA ASP A 71 -34.28 -10.71 -17.11
C ASP A 71 -34.30 -10.88 -18.65
N ALA A 72 -33.12 -10.88 -19.30
CA ALA A 72 -32.99 -10.93 -20.76
C ALA A 72 -32.78 -12.35 -21.35
N ILE A 73 -32.24 -13.30 -20.58
CA ILE A 73 -31.81 -14.61 -21.07
C ILE A 73 -32.52 -15.71 -20.25
N GLN A 74 -33.60 -16.27 -20.81
CA GLN A 74 -34.19 -17.51 -20.29
C GLN A 74 -33.50 -18.73 -20.93
N GLY A 75 -32.77 -19.53 -20.14
CA GLY A 75 -32.15 -20.81 -20.58
C GLY A 75 -30.79 -21.14 -19.97
N GLU A 76 -30.18 -22.26 -20.36
CA GLU A 76 -28.93 -22.82 -19.78
C GLU A 76 -27.71 -21.86 -19.79
N PHE A 77 -27.65 -20.91 -20.74
CA PHE A 77 -26.60 -19.88 -20.77
C PHE A 77 -26.65 -18.92 -19.56
N SER A 78 -27.80 -18.79 -18.88
CA SER A 78 -27.92 -18.01 -17.65
C SER A 78 -27.09 -18.61 -16.50
N GLN A 79 -26.98 -19.94 -16.43
CA GLN A 79 -26.29 -20.60 -15.32
C GLN A 79 -24.78 -20.41 -15.38
N ALA A 80 -24.16 -20.57 -16.55
CA ALA A 80 -22.72 -20.36 -16.72
C ALA A 80 -22.31 -18.89 -16.42
N ILE A 81 -23.19 -17.93 -16.74
CA ILE A 81 -22.99 -16.52 -16.44
C ILE A 81 -23.09 -16.28 -14.92
N ARG A 82 -24.09 -16.85 -14.25
CA ARG A 82 -24.22 -16.77 -12.78
C ARG A 82 -22.99 -17.33 -12.07
N ASP A 83 -22.52 -18.50 -12.48
CA ASP A 83 -21.36 -19.16 -11.85
C ASP A 83 -20.10 -18.29 -12.02
N HIS A 84 -19.90 -17.66 -13.20
CA HIS A 84 -18.80 -16.73 -13.43
C HIS A 84 -18.93 -15.46 -12.56
N ILE A 85 -20.13 -14.91 -12.45
CA ILE A 85 -20.43 -13.73 -11.64
C ILE A 85 -20.16 -14.01 -10.16
N GLU A 86 -20.62 -15.14 -9.65
CA GLU A 86 -20.41 -15.55 -8.27
C GLU A 86 -18.92 -15.73 -7.95
N GLY A 87 -18.15 -16.38 -8.84
CA GLY A 87 -16.70 -16.49 -8.69
C GLY A 87 -15.99 -15.13 -8.69
N THR A 88 -16.47 -14.17 -9.48
CA THR A 88 -15.92 -12.81 -9.51
C THR A 88 -16.24 -12.05 -8.22
N ILE A 89 -17.46 -12.21 -7.68
CA ILE A 89 -17.87 -11.62 -6.40
C ILE A 89 -17.02 -12.15 -5.25
N GLN A 90 -16.77 -13.46 -5.20
CA GLN A 90 -15.91 -14.06 -4.17
C GLN A 90 -14.48 -13.49 -4.23
N ARG A 91 -13.92 -13.34 -5.44
CA ARG A 91 -12.60 -12.72 -5.61
C ARG A 91 -12.59 -11.26 -5.14
N LEU A 92 -13.64 -10.49 -5.44
CA LEU A 92 -13.77 -9.10 -4.98
C LEU A 92 -13.94 -9.00 -3.47
N ASN A 93 -14.67 -9.92 -2.83
CA ASN A 93 -14.78 -9.96 -1.37
C ASN A 93 -13.41 -10.20 -0.72
N ASN A 94 -12.51 -10.93 -1.39
CA ASN A 94 -11.14 -11.19 -0.94
C ASN A 94 -10.19 -9.99 -1.19
N VAL A 95 -10.60 -9.02 -2.01
CA VAL A 95 -9.84 -7.79 -2.23
C VAL A 95 -10.14 -6.81 -1.10
N GLY A 96 -9.17 -6.66 -0.19
CA GLY A 96 -9.24 -5.69 0.91
C GLY A 96 -9.98 -6.18 2.15
N SER A 97 -10.36 -7.45 2.24
CA SER A 97 -10.81 -8.06 3.49
C SER A 97 -9.66 -8.11 4.48
N VAL A 98 -9.90 -7.49 5.62
CA VAL A 98 -9.08 -7.58 6.81
C VAL A 98 -9.16 -9.02 7.28
N ASN A 99 -8.03 -9.73 7.31
CA ASN A 99 -7.88 -10.79 8.30
C ASN A 99 -7.97 -10.07 9.65
N GLU A 100 -9.16 -10.03 10.24
CA GLU A 100 -9.32 -9.79 11.66
C GLU A 100 -8.79 -11.04 12.36
N GLY A 101 -7.50 -11.03 12.66
CA GLY A 101 -6.79 -12.07 13.41
C GLY A 101 -5.81 -11.40 14.36
#